data_AF-A0A117LL75-F1
#
_entry.id   AF-A0A117LL75-F1
#
_cell.length_a   1.000
_cell.length_b   1.000
_cell.length_c   1.000
_cell.angle_alpha   90.00
_cell.angle_beta   90.00
_cell.angle_gamma   90.00
#
_symmetry.space_group_name_H-M   'P 1'
#
loop_
_entity.id
_entity.type
_entity.pdbx_description
1 polymer ?
#
loop_
_entity_poly.entity_id
_entity_poly.type
_entity_poly.pdbx_seq_one_letter_code
_entity_poly.pdbx_strand_id
1 'polypeptide(L)'
;MIVAGTHGNEKAGTKATEYLKENINIEKGTLIIIPRANILACEENVRCFPPEINLNRVYPGNPQGNSVEKLASEIFNLMKRYDIGLLVDLHESIEFYKKNPKNYGQTVVIDSDDDYLFKLSSFLVEEMNKGINEDSNKYQVLVDPVKGSTAYCAYYQLGIPALTFETCRKLPLSFRIGEQIKFVKIILFKWNMLAVQR
;
A
#
# COMPACT_ATOMS: atom_id res chain seq x y z
N MET A 1 -7.07 -5.09 -4.75
CA MET A 1 -6.01 -4.50 -5.62
C MET A 1 -4.84 -4.09 -4.75
N ILE A 2 -3.61 -4.32 -5.21
CA ILE A 2 -2.38 -3.91 -4.52
C ILE A 2 -1.62 -2.95 -5.41
N VAL A 3 -1.24 -1.80 -4.88
CA VAL A 3 -0.44 -0.79 -5.55
C VAL A 3 0.86 -0.61 -4.79
N ALA A 4 1.97 -0.54 -5.52
CA ALA A 4 3.30 -0.24 -4.99
C ALA A 4 4.06 0.65 -5.98
N GLY A 5 5.18 1.23 -5.53
CA GLY A 5 6.01 2.08 -6.38
C GLY A 5 5.31 3.38 -6.77
N THR A 6 4.38 3.86 -5.93
CA THR A 6 3.81 5.21 -6.04
C THR A 6 4.92 6.26 -5.91
N HIS A 7 5.84 6.04 -4.97
CA HIS A 7 7.13 6.72 -4.94
C HIS A 7 8.25 5.75 -5.35
N GLY A 8 9.11 6.18 -6.27
CA GLY A 8 10.09 5.29 -6.89
C GLY A 8 11.26 4.85 -6.00
N ASN A 9 11.60 5.65 -4.99
CA ASN A 9 12.67 5.36 -4.04
C ASN A 9 12.22 4.51 -2.84
N GLU A 10 10.99 4.00 -2.86
CA GLU A 10 10.38 3.11 -1.88
C GLU A 10 10.42 1.66 -2.42
N LYS A 11 11.58 1.00 -2.26
CA LYS A 11 11.96 -0.24 -2.95
C LYS A 11 11.30 -1.50 -2.40
N ALA A 12 10.86 -1.52 -1.14
CA ALA A 12 10.37 -2.78 -0.57
C ALA A 12 9.05 -3.23 -1.21
N GLY A 13 8.12 -2.31 -1.44
CA GLY A 13 6.83 -2.65 -2.04
C GLY A 13 6.94 -3.11 -3.48
N THR A 14 7.79 -2.46 -4.28
CA THR A 14 8.03 -2.89 -5.67
C THR A 14 8.60 -4.30 -5.71
N LYS A 15 9.62 -4.60 -4.89
CA LYS A 15 10.22 -5.95 -4.80
C LYS A 15 9.26 -7.00 -4.24
N ALA A 16 8.47 -6.64 -3.22
CA ALA A 16 7.48 -7.54 -2.62
C ALA A 16 6.41 -7.93 -3.63
N THR A 17 5.88 -6.95 -4.39
CA THR A 17 4.83 -7.18 -5.38
C THR A 17 5.30 -7.92 -6.62
N GLU A 18 6.54 -7.66 -7.09
CA GLU A 18 7.19 -8.47 -8.14
C GLU A 18 7.32 -9.94 -7.70
N TYR A 19 7.82 -10.17 -6.48
CA TYR A 19 7.90 -11.52 -5.92
C TYR A 19 6.52 -12.19 -5.82
N LEU A 20 5.52 -11.50 -5.26
CA LEU A 20 4.17 -12.04 -5.09
C LEU A 20 3.55 -12.43 -6.44
N LYS A 21 3.71 -11.60 -7.48
CA LYS A 21 3.20 -11.89 -8.83
C LYS A 21 3.71 -13.23 -9.37
N GLU A 22 4.94 -13.60 -9.07
CA GLU A 22 5.57 -14.84 -9.56
C GLU A 22 5.36 -16.04 -8.63
N ASN A 23 5.07 -15.80 -7.34
CA ASN A 23 5.14 -16.83 -6.29
C ASN A 23 3.82 -17.05 -5.55
N ILE A 24 2.71 -16.52 -6.08
CA ILE A 24 1.39 -16.68 -5.48
C ILE A 24 0.42 -17.39 -6.43
N ASN A 25 -0.34 -18.33 -5.88
CA ASN A 25 -1.43 -18.98 -6.59
C ASN A 25 -2.76 -18.56 -5.96
N ILE A 26 -3.63 -17.95 -6.75
CA ILE A 26 -4.94 -17.44 -6.32
C ILE A 26 -6.00 -18.48 -6.70
N GLU A 27 -6.68 -19.03 -5.69
CA GLU A 27 -7.74 -20.04 -5.86
C GLU A 27 -9.13 -19.43 -5.95
N LYS A 28 -9.33 -18.26 -5.32
CA LYS A 28 -10.64 -17.59 -5.24
C LYS A 28 -10.49 -16.08 -5.43
N GLY A 29 -11.45 -15.51 -6.14
CA GLY A 29 -11.51 -14.07 -6.41
C GLY A 29 -10.49 -13.64 -7.47
N THR A 30 -10.12 -12.36 -7.43
CA THR A 30 -9.18 -11.77 -8.38
C THR A 30 -8.20 -10.87 -7.65
N LEU A 31 -6.90 -11.10 -7.88
CA LEU A 31 -5.84 -10.24 -7.38
C LEU A 31 -5.25 -9.41 -8.53
N ILE A 32 -5.43 -8.10 -8.45
CA ILE A 32 -4.76 -7.13 -9.34
C ILE A 32 -3.59 -6.51 -8.58
N ILE A 33 -2.39 -6.56 -9.17
CA ILE A 33 -1.16 -5.99 -8.61
C ILE A 33 -0.58 -4.98 -9.61
N ILE A 34 -0.27 -3.78 -9.14
CA ILE A 34 0.53 -2.78 -9.84
C ILE A 34 1.86 -2.63 -9.08
N PRO A 35 2.94 -3.32 -9.49
CA PRO A 35 4.20 -3.31 -8.76
C PRO A 35 4.95 -1.98 -8.80
N ARG A 36 4.76 -1.21 -9.88
CA ARG A 36 5.42 0.06 -10.14
C ARG A 36 4.41 1.05 -10.71
N ALA A 37 3.68 1.74 -9.84
CA ALA A 37 2.68 2.71 -10.24
C ALA A 37 3.34 3.86 -11.01
N ASN A 38 4.37 4.51 -10.44
CA ASN A 38 5.18 5.50 -11.13
C ASN A 38 6.47 4.86 -11.66
N ILE A 39 6.37 4.20 -12.82
CA ILE A 39 7.48 3.44 -13.41
C ILE A 39 8.74 4.30 -13.63
N LEU A 40 8.58 5.55 -14.08
CA LEU A 40 9.71 6.46 -14.31
C LEU A 40 10.40 6.84 -13.00
N ALA A 41 9.64 7.10 -11.92
CA ALA A 41 10.24 7.35 -10.61
C ALA A 41 10.98 6.10 -10.10
N CYS A 42 10.43 4.91 -10.32
CA CYS A 42 11.06 3.64 -9.92
C CYS A 42 12.38 3.39 -10.65
N GLU A 43 12.43 3.64 -11.97
CA GLU A 43 13.63 3.48 -12.79
C GLU A 43 14.74 4.44 -12.37
N GLU A 44 14.39 5.69 -12.09
CA GLU A 44 15.32 6.72 -11.63
C GLU A 44 15.63 6.63 -10.13
N ASN A 45 14.95 5.74 -9.38
CA ASN A 45 15.06 5.59 -7.93
C ASN A 45 14.89 6.93 -7.17
N VAL A 46 13.92 7.73 -7.60
CA VAL A 46 13.55 9.02 -7.00
C VAL A 46 12.14 8.96 -6.41
N ARG A 47 11.78 9.91 -5.54
CA ARG A 47 10.44 9.94 -4.93
C ARG A 47 9.35 10.17 -5.97
N CYS A 48 9.53 11.18 -6.82
CA CYS A 48 8.56 11.60 -7.84
C CYS A 48 9.28 11.73 -9.18
N PHE A 49 8.58 11.40 -10.25
CA PHE A 49 9.02 11.73 -11.60
C PHE A 49 7.80 12.21 -12.42
N PRO A 50 7.82 13.44 -12.96
CA PRO A 50 8.84 14.46 -12.71
C PRO A 50 8.85 14.91 -11.22
N PRO A 51 9.94 15.52 -10.72
CA PRO A 51 10.14 15.78 -9.28
C PRO A 51 9.03 16.62 -8.61
N GLU A 52 8.42 17.53 -9.36
CA GLU A 52 7.42 18.48 -8.88
C GLU A 52 6.02 17.90 -8.73
N ILE A 53 5.74 16.71 -9.28
CA ILE A 53 4.40 16.12 -9.27
C ILE A 53 4.40 14.82 -8.49
N ASN A 54 3.80 14.86 -7.29
CA ASN A 54 3.63 13.67 -6.48
C ASN A 54 2.37 12.91 -6.88
N LEU A 55 2.54 11.68 -7.41
CA LEU A 55 1.42 10.79 -7.77
C LEU A 55 0.43 10.63 -6.60
N ASN A 56 0.94 10.50 -5.37
CA ASN A 56 0.11 10.33 -4.17
C ASN A 56 -0.56 11.64 -3.69
N ARG A 57 -0.62 12.69 -4.52
CA ARG A 57 -1.31 13.95 -4.24
C ARG A 57 -2.25 14.39 -5.36
N VAL A 58 -2.34 13.61 -6.43
CA VAL A 58 -3.10 13.98 -7.64
C VAL A 58 -4.23 13.01 -7.98
N TYR A 59 -4.52 12.01 -7.13
CA TYR A 59 -5.74 11.20 -7.30
C TYR A 59 -7.00 12.09 -7.11
N PRO A 60 -8.10 11.86 -7.86
CA PRO A 60 -8.37 10.73 -8.76
C PRO A 60 -7.73 10.87 -10.16
N GLY A 61 -6.89 11.89 -10.37
CA GLY A 61 -6.24 12.19 -11.63
C GLY A 61 -7.08 13.07 -12.55
N ASN A 62 -6.49 13.39 -13.71
CA ASN A 62 -7.12 14.13 -14.77
C ASN A 62 -6.71 13.52 -16.12
N PRO A 63 -7.63 12.91 -16.89
CA PRO A 63 -7.31 12.28 -18.17
C PRO A 63 -6.83 13.28 -19.24
N GLN A 64 -7.09 14.57 -19.06
CA GLN A 64 -6.59 15.65 -19.91
C GLN A 64 -5.41 16.42 -19.28
N GLY A 65 -4.95 15.97 -18.10
CA GLY A 65 -3.87 16.61 -17.36
C GLY A 65 -2.46 16.23 -17.83
N ASN A 66 -1.49 16.46 -16.94
CA ASN A 66 -0.11 16.02 -17.15
C ASN A 66 0.03 14.49 -17.08
N SER A 67 1.23 13.96 -17.36
CA SER A 67 1.47 12.52 -17.42
C SER A 67 1.16 11.78 -16.11
N VAL A 68 1.45 12.39 -14.95
CA VAL A 68 1.19 11.79 -13.62
C VAL A 68 -0.30 11.86 -13.27
N GLU A 69 -0.99 12.94 -13.63
CA GLU A 69 -2.45 13.04 -13.48
C GLU A 69 -3.20 12.04 -14.35
N LYS A 70 -2.73 11.82 -15.59
CA LYS A 70 -3.26 10.78 -16.49
C LYS A 70 -3.04 9.39 -15.90
N LEU A 71 -1.85 9.12 -15.39
CA LEU A 71 -1.53 7.86 -14.69
C LEU A 71 -2.44 7.63 -13.47
N ALA A 72 -2.64 8.65 -12.63
CA ALA A 72 -3.56 8.58 -11.49
C ALA A 72 -5.00 8.26 -11.95
N SER A 73 -5.45 8.90 -13.04
CA SER A 73 -6.76 8.66 -13.66
C SER A 73 -6.91 7.22 -14.15
N GLU A 74 -5.89 6.64 -14.79
CA GLU A 74 -5.92 5.24 -15.22
C GLU A 74 -5.97 4.27 -14.05
N ILE A 75 -5.13 4.46 -13.02
CA ILE A 75 -5.13 3.62 -11.81
C ILE A 75 -6.50 3.70 -11.10
N PHE A 76 -7.07 4.90 -10.99
CA PHE A 76 -8.38 5.11 -10.38
C PHE A 76 -9.51 4.46 -11.22
N ASN A 77 -9.44 4.55 -12.54
CA ASN A 77 -10.42 3.91 -13.43
C ASN A 77 -10.30 2.39 -13.44
N LEU A 78 -9.12 1.81 -13.20
CA LEU A 78 -8.97 0.37 -12.98
C LEU A 78 -9.76 -0.08 -11.74
N MET A 79 -9.75 0.70 -10.66
CA MET A 79 -10.52 0.37 -9.45
C MET A 79 -12.01 0.25 -9.75
N LYS A 80 -12.55 1.20 -10.53
CA LYS A 80 -13.95 1.18 -10.98
C LYS A 80 -14.23 0.01 -11.91
N ARG A 81 -13.40 -0.18 -12.93
CA ARG A 81 -13.61 -1.18 -13.98
C ARG A 81 -13.67 -2.60 -13.43
N TYR A 82 -12.84 -2.89 -12.45
CA TYR A 82 -12.72 -4.22 -11.86
C TYR A 82 -13.48 -4.38 -10.53
N ASP A 83 -14.32 -3.41 -10.16
CA ASP A 83 -15.15 -3.43 -8.94
C ASP A 83 -14.34 -3.86 -7.70
N ILE A 84 -13.28 -3.10 -7.41
CA ILE A 84 -12.30 -3.48 -6.39
C ILE A 84 -12.91 -3.45 -4.99
N GLY A 85 -12.88 -4.59 -4.29
CA GLY A 85 -13.41 -4.71 -2.91
C GLY A 85 -12.46 -4.29 -1.77
N LEU A 86 -11.15 -4.13 -2.02
CA LEU A 86 -10.16 -3.53 -1.11
C LEU A 86 -8.96 -3.05 -1.91
N LEU A 87 -8.49 -1.86 -1.58
CA LEU A 87 -7.21 -1.34 -2.03
C LEU A 87 -6.16 -1.48 -0.92
N VAL A 88 -4.97 -1.94 -1.28
CA VAL A 88 -3.79 -1.92 -0.43
C VAL A 88 -2.71 -1.10 -1.15
N ASP A 89 -2.27 0.01 -0.56
CA ASP A 89 -1.20 0.85 -1.06
C ASP A 89 0.07 0.65 -0.22
N LEU A 90 1.16 0.24 -0.85
CA LEU A 90 2.39 -0.17 -0.19
C LEU A 90 3.45 0.94 -0.26
N HIS A 91 3.89 1.44 0.89
CA HIS A 91 4.81 2.57 1.02
C HIS A 91 5.96 2.29 2.00
N GLU A 92 6.92 3.21 2.00
CA GLU A 92 7.98 3.24 3.00
C GLU A 92 8.22 4.65 3.56
N SER A 93 8.40 4.73 4.87
CA SER A 93 8.67 6.00 5.54
C SER A 93 10.13 6.14 5.95
N ILE A 94 10.65 7.37 5.96
CA ILE A 94 12.07 7.64 6.26
C ILE A 94 12.45 7.41 7.73
N GLU A 95 11.46 7.40 8.63
CA GLU A 95 11.64 7.23 10.08
C GLU A 95 10.43 6.53 10.70
N PHE A 96 10.61 5.95 11.89
CA PHE A 96 9.53 5.33 12.66
C PHE A 96 8.52 6.38 13.13
N TYR A 97 7.23 6.06 13.04
CA TYR A 97 6.18 6.91 13.59
C TYR A 97 6.37 7.13 15.10
N LYS A 98 6.62 6.06 15.86
CA LYS A 98 6.81 6.12 17.33
C LYS A 98 7.96 7.04 17.76
N LYS A 99 8.94 7.27 16.88
CA LYS A 99 10.08 8.16 17.14
C LYS A 99 9.82 9.59 16.69
N ASN A 100 9.13 9.77 15.56
CA ASN A 100 8.77 11.08 15.04
C ASN A 100 7.42 10.99 14.30
N PRO A 101 6.31 11.41 14.94
CA PRO A 101 4.95 11.35 14.38
C PRO A 101 4.70 12.16 13.09
N LYS A 102 5.71 12.83 12.55
CA LYS A 102 5.68 13.39 11.18
C LYS A 102 5.96 12.36 10.08
N ASN A 103 6.27 11.12 10.46
CA ASN A 103 6.58 9.99 9.58
C ASN A 103 5.65 8.82 9.91
N TYR A 104 5.52 7.87 9.00
CA TYR A 104 4.53 6.80 9.04
C TYR A 104 5.14 5.41 9.24
N GLY A 105 6.46 5.31 9.47
CA GLY A 105 7.13 4.00 9.51
C GLY A 105 6.58 3.10 10.61
N GLN A 106 6.31 1.85 10.26
CA GLN A 106 5.62 0.84 11.09
C GLN A 106 4.17 1.23 11.39
N THR A 107 3.39 1.50 10.35
CA THR A 107 1.95 1.80 10.52
C THR A 107 1.09 1.14 9.45
N VAL A 108 -0.19 0.92 9.79
CA VAL A 108 -1.28 0.68 8.84
C VAL A 108 -2.17 1.91 8.90
N VAL A 109 -2.22 2.68 7.82
CA VAL A 109 -3.01 3.92 7.74
C VAL A 109 -4.35 3.63 7.08
N ILE A 110 -5.43 4.13 7.67
CA ILE A 110 -6.80 4.11 7.13
C ILE A 110 -7.32 5.54 6.96
N ASP A 111 -8.12 5.75 5.92
CA ASP A 111 -8.69 7.06 5.57
C ASP A 111 -10.03 7.36 6.29
N SER A 112 -10.54 6.40 7.05
CA SER A 112 -11.81 6.45 7.77
C SER A 112 -11.70 5.61 9.04
N ASP A 113 -12.39 6.02 10.10
CA ASP A 113 -12.55 5.28 11.36
C ASP A 113 -13.79 4.37 11.36
N ASP A 114 -14.33 4.03 10.18
CA ASP A 114 -15.45 3.11 10.11
C ASP A 114 -15.12 1.74 10.71
N ASP A 115 -16.15 1.14 11.29
CA ASP A 115 -16.09 -0.13 12.01
C ASP A 115 -15.40 -1.26 11.24
N TYR A 116 -15.56 -1.29 9.92
CA TYR A 116 -14.98 -2.34 9.09
C TYR A 116 -13.47 -2.14 8.93
N LEU A 117 -13.04 -0.94 8.52
CA LEU A 117 -11.61 -0.62 8.36
C LEU A 117 -10.86 -0.70 9.68
N PHE A 118 -11.45 -0.23 10.78
CA PHE A 118 -10.81 -0.31 12.09
C PHE A 118 -10.63 -1.76 12.55
N LYS A 119 -11.65 -2.63 12.41
CA LYS A 119 -11.53 -4.06 12.73
C LYS A 119 -10.52 -4.79 11.84
N LEU A 120 -10.52 -4.49 10.53
CA LEU A 120 -9.59 -5.09 9.59
C LEU A 120 -8.14 -4.69 9.89
N SER A 121 -7.87 -3.39 10.04
CA SER A 121 -6.53 -2.86 10.31
C SER A 121 -5.99 -3.32 11.67
N SER A 122 -6.83 -3.39 12.70
CA SER A 122 -6.44 -3.89 14.03
C SER A 122 -6.00 -5.36 13.97
N PHE A 123 -6.77 -6.20 13.29
CA PHE A 123 -6.41 -7.60 13.05
C PHE A 123 -5.07 -7.71 12.30
N LEU A 124 -4.87 -6.92 11.25
CA LEU A 124 -3.63 -6.94 10.48
C LEU A 124 -2.44 -6.51 11.33
N VAL A 125 -2.58 -5.46 12.14
CA VAL A 125 -1.54 -4.99 13.06
C VAL A 125 -1.20 -6.07 14.09
N GLU A 126 -2.19 -6.76 14.65
CA GLU A 126 -1.96 -7.86 15.59
C GLU A 126 -1.14 -8.98 14.94
N GLU A 127 -1.53 -9.46 13.75
CA GLU A 127 -0.80 -10.49 13.02
C GLU A 127 0.61 -10.05 12.60
N MET A 128 0.78 -8.80 12.18
CA MET A 128 2.09 -8.26 11.82
C MET A 128 3.02 -8.19 13.03
N ASN A 129 2.49 -7.81 14.20
CA ASN A 129 3.26 -7.71 15.44
C ASN A 129 3.65 -9.06 16.06
N LYS A 130 3.06 -10.18 15.62
CA LYS A 130 3.52 -11.51 16.03
C LYS A 130 4.98 -11.71 15.62
N GLY A 131 5.84 -11.88 16.63
CA GLY A 131 7.29 -12.07 16.46
C GLY A 131 8.12 -10.77 16.53
N ILE A 132 7.50 -9.60 16.69
CA ILE A 132 8.22 -8.33 16.91
C ILE A 132 8.38 -8.10 18.41
N ASN A 133 9.60 -8.32 18.92
CA ASN A 133 9.91 -8.18 20.34
C ASN A 133 10.15 -6.71 20.75
N GLU A 134 10.78 -5.92 19.87
CA GLU A 134 11.11 -4.53 20.17
C GLU A 134 9.87 -3.65 19.97
N ASP A 135 9.41 -3.00 21.04
CA ASP A 135 8.16 -2.23 21.00
C ASP A 135 8.22 -1.06 20.01
N SER A 136 9.38 -0.42 19.88
CA SER A 136 9.66 0.65 18.91
C SER A 136 9.41 0.23 17.45
N ASN A 137 9.48 -1.07 17.15
CA ASN A 137 9.31 -1.63 15.80
C ASN A 137 7.89 -2.16 15.56
N LYS A 138 7.03 -2.22 16.57
CA LYS A 138 5.65 -2.70 16.41
C LYS A 138 4.83 -1.75 15.56
N TYR A 139 4.02 -2.33 14.68
CA TYR A 139 3.01 -1.61 13.92
C TYR A 139 1.88 -1.13 14.80
N GLN A 140 1.24 -0.05 14.35
CA GLN A 140 -0.01 0.45 14.91
C GLN A 140 -0.92 0.98 13.80
N VAL A 141 -2.22 1.05 14.11
CA VAL A 141 -3.21 1.66 13.21
C VAL A 141 -3.14 3.17 13.35
N LEU A 142 -3.22 3.88 12.23
CA LEU A 142 -3.41 5.33 12.19
C LEU A 142 -4.65 5.66 11.35
N VAL A 143 -5.50 6.53 11.88
CA VAL A 143 -6.55 7.18 11.09
C VAL A 143 -6.00 8.53 10.65
N ASP A 144 -5.48 8.60 9.44
CA ASP A 144 -4.81 9.81 8.94
C ASP A 144 -5.06 9.96 7.42
N PRO A 145 -6.22 10.54 7.03
CA PRO A 145 -6.58 10.64 5.64
C PRO A 145 -5.69 11.61 4.87
N VAL A 146 -4.96 11.09 3.88
CA VAL A 146 -4.06 11.91 3.04
C VAL A 146 -4.79 12.30 1.77
N LYS A 147 -5.36 13.50 1.74
CA LYS A 147 -6.11 14.01 0.57
C LYS A 147 -5.30 13.92 -0.72
N GLY A 148 -5.92 13.35 -1.76
CA GLY A 148 -5.31 13.15 -3.07
C GLY A 148 -4.40 11.93 -3.16
N SER A 149 -4.31 11.11 -2.10
CA SER A 149 -3.67 9.79 -2.15
C SER A 149 -4.55 8.75 -2.82
N THR A 150 -3.94 7.64 -3.23
CA THR A 150 -4.64 6.49 -3.83
C THR A 150 -5.72 5.96 -2.89
N ALA A 151 -5.35 5.76 -1.61
CA ALA A 151 -6.23 5.22 -0.58
C ALA A 151 -7.40 6.16 -0.27
N TYR A 152 -7.11 7.46 -0.10
CA TYR A 152 -8.12 8.49 0.14
C TYR A 152 -9.18 8.51 -0.96
N CYS A 153 -8.75 8.53 -2.23
CA CYS A 153 -9.69 8.59 -3.34
C CYS A 153 -10.47 7.29 -3.53
N ALA A 154 -9.85 6.12 -3.28
CA ALA A 154 -10.57 4.86 -3.29
C ALA A 154 -11.71 4.87 -2.26
N TYR A 155 -11.45 5.33 -1.04
CA TYR A 155 -12.48 5.41 0.00
C TYR A 155 -13.52 6.49 -0.30
N TYR A 156 -13.12 7.76 -0.34
CA TYR A 156 -14.05 8.89 -0.35
C TYR A 156 -14.78 9.09 -1.68
N GLN A 157 -14.26 8.56 -2.79
CA GLN A 157 -14.90 8.74 -4.10
C GLN A 157 -15.52 7.46 -4.66
N LEU A 158 -15.03 6.28 -4.28
CA LEU A 158 -15.55 5.00 -4.78
C LEU A 158 -16.21 4.13 -3.70
N GLY A 159 -16.10 4.50 -2.42
CA GLY A 159 -16.58 3.66 -1.32
C GLY A 159 -15.78 2.37 -1.13
N ILE A 160 -14.56 2.30 -1.70
CA ILE A 160 -13.70 1.13 -1.63
C ILE A 160 -12.88 1.20 -0.33
N PRO A 161 -12.97 0.21 0.57
CA PRO A 161 -12.08 0.13 1.72
C PRO A 161 -10.61 0.18 1.27
N ALA A 162 -9.79 1.02 1.90
CA ALA A 162 -8.40 1.21 1.53
C ALA A 162 -7.47 1.20 2.74
N LEU A 163 -6.30 0.60 2.57
CA LEU A 163 -5.24 0.51 3.57
C LEU A 163 -3.94 1.00 2.96
N THR A 164 -3.20 1.84 3.67
CA THR A 164 -1.80 2.12 3.36
C THR A 164 -0.90 1.37 4.34
N PHE A 165 0.07 0.60 3.86
CA PHE A 165 1.02 -0.11 4.72
C PHE A 165 2.42 0.48 4.59
N GLU A 166 2.97 0.91 5.73
CA GLU A 166 4.19 1.72 5.80
C GLU A 166 5.28 1.00 6.60
N THR A 167 6.38 0.64 5.93
CA THR A 167 7.58 0.09 6.59
C THR A 167 8.64 1.18 6.81
N CYS A 168 9.38 1.12 7.92
CA CYS A 168 10.40 2.13 8.22
C CYS A 168 11.72 1.87 7.48
N ARG A 169 12.18 2.82 6.66
CA ARG A 169 13.42 2.72 5.85
C ARG A 169 14.72 2.59 6.66
N LYS A 170 14.67 2.83 7.98
CA LYS A 170 15.79 2.55 8.90
C LYS A 170 16.01 1.05 9.12
N LEU A 171 15.00 0.23 8.85
CA LEU A 171 15.10 -1.23 8.90
C LEU A 171 15.75 -1.77 7.62
N PRO A 172 16.43 -2.93 7.68
CA PRO A 172 17.04 -3.57 6.52
C PRO A 172 16.03 -3.78 5.38
N LEU A 173 16.45 -3.54 4.13
CA LEU A 173 15.58 -3.71 2.96
C LEU A 173 14.99 -5.13 2.88
N SER A 174 15.76 -6.17 3.22
CA SER A 174 15.26 -7.56 3.25
C SER A 174 14.13 -7.76 4.25
N PHE A 175 14.24 -7.15 5.44
CA PHE A 175 13.18 -7.17 6.45
C PHE A 175 11.92 -6.50 5.91
N ARG A 176 12.05 -5.28 5.35
CA ARG A 176 10.92 -4.53 4.80
C ARG A 176 10.19 -5.28 3.68
N ILE A 177 10.94 -5.91 2.76
CA ILE A 177 10.36 -6.74 1.70
C ILE A 177 9.56 -7.90 2.31
N GLY A 178 10.16 -8.61 3.28
CA GLY A 178 9.50 -9.72 3.98
C GLY A 178 8.21 -9.31 4.65
N GLU A 179 8.20 -8.15 5.31
CA GLU A 179 7.04 -7.60 6.00
C GLU A 179 5.91 -7.22 5.04
N GLN A 180 6.22 -6.60 3.90
CA GLN A 180 5.21 -6.27 2.91
C GLN A 180 4.62 -7.53 2.23
N ILE A 181 5.44 -8.55 1.99
CA ILE A 181 4.96 -9.87 1.54
C ILE A 181 4.05 -10.50 2.61
N LYS A 182 4.47 -10.50 3.88
CA LYS A 182 3.71 -11.03 5.01
C LYS A 182 2.34 -10.35 5.12
N PHE A 183 2.32 -9.02 5.09
CA PHE A 183 1.10 -8.21 5.15
C PHE A 183 0.09 -8.60 4.07
N VAL A 184 0.53 -8.66 2.81
CA VAL A 184 -0.32 -9.06 1.69
C VAL A 184 -0.83 -10.50 1.87
N LYS A 185 0.04 -11.45 2.26
CA LYS A 185 -0.36 -12.85 2.46
C LYS A 185 -1.41 -13.00 3.56
N ILE A 186 -1.32 -12.24 4.65
CA ILE A 186 -2.33 -12.26 5.72
C ILE A 186 -3.69 -11.80 5.18
N ILE A 187 -3.73 -10.74 4.37
CA ILE A 187 -4.96 -10.25 3.74
C ILE A 187 -5.57 -11.33 2.82
N LEU A 188 -4.76 -11.90 1.94
CA LEU A 188 -5.22 -12.92 0.99
C LEU A 188 -5.69 -14.19 1.71
N PHE A 189 -5.03 -14.58 2.79
CA PHE A 189 -5.47 -15.68 3.65
C PHE A 189 -6.81 -15.37 4.32
N LYS A 190 -6.97 -14.18 4.91
CA LYS A 190 -8.23 -13.74 5.55
C LYS A 190 -9.42 -13.79 4.58
N TRP A 191 -9.17 -13.52 3.30
CA TRP A 191 -10.19 -13.60 2.25
C TRP A 191 -10.31 -14.94 1.54
N ASN A 192 -9.65 -15.98 2.05
CA ASN A 192 -9.69 -17.33 1.47
C ASN A 192 -9.26 -17.36 0.00
N MET A 193 -8.33 -16.48 -0.41
CA MET A 193 -7.86 -16.37 -1.79
C MET A 193 -6.69 -17.30 -2.10
N LEU A 194 -5.97 -17.78 -1.08
CA LEU A 194 -4.78 -18.61 -1.24
C LEU A 194 -5.12 -20.10 -1.25
N ALA A 195 -4.30 -20.88 -1.95
CA ALA A 195 -4.29 -22.33 -1.83
C ALA A 195 -3.96 -22.76 -0.39
N VAL A 196 -4.75 -23.69 0.14
CA VAL A 196 -4.38 -24.40 1.38
C VAL A 196 -3.15 -25.24 1.05
N GLN A 197 -2.05 -25.03 1.78
CA GLN A 197 -0.92 -25.97 1.72
C GLN A 197 -1.47 -27.35 2.14
N ARG A 198 -1.59 -28.25 1.17
CA ARG A 198 -1.87 -29.67 1.41
C ARG A 198 -0.59 -30.38 1.84
#